data_AF-A0A842JU60-F1
#
_entry.id   AF-A0A842JU60-F1
#
_cell.length_a   1.000
_cell.length_b   1.000
_cell.length_c   1.000
_cell.angle_alpha   90.00
_cell.angle_beta   90.00
_cell.angle_gamma   90.00
#
_symmetry.space_group_name_H-M   'P 1'
#
loop_
_entity.id
_entity.type
_entity.pdbx_description
1 polymer ?
#
loop_
_entity_poly.entity_id
_entity_poly.type
_entity_poly.pdbx_seq_one_letter_code
_entity_poly.pdbx_strand_id
1 'polypeptide(L)'
;MTTGHSDGCFGCGSDNPIGLGLRCTAGPGLSLRASVVPAATNLRCIGPVPFGIISAILEEAMGLLGGLVSTSMNVEHLSIDCDHFPDAEQELTIEAAIDEIIGDRVRTSAILRSAGGGLCDR
;
A
#
# COMPACT_ATOMS: atom_id res chain seq x y z
N MET A 1 -5.13 -19.67 -0.93
CA MET A 1 -4.42 -18.79 -1.88
C MET A 1 -5.45 -17.85 -2.47
N THR A 2 -5.39 -16.58 -2.07
CA THR A 2 -6.19 -15.49 -2.64
C THR A 2 -5.73 -15.25 -4.07
N THR A 3 -6.69 -15.18 -5.00
CA THR A 3 -6.42 -14.95 -6.42
C THR A 3 -5.70 -13.61 -6.61
N GLY A 4 -4.40 -13.65 -6.98
CA GLY A 4 -3.61 -12.46 -7.32
C GLY A 4 -2.33 -12.24 -6.49
N HIS A 5 -2.14 -12.92 -5.36
CA HIS A 5 -0.97 -12.72 -4.49
C HIS A 5 -0.05 -13.95 -4.52
N SER A 6 0.85 -13.99 -5.51
CA SER A 6 1.93 -14.97 -5.63
C SER A 6 3.27 -14.39 -5.17
N ASP A 7 4.32 -15.21 -5.14
CA ASP A 7 5.68 -14.75 -4.81
C ASP A 7 6.18 -13.68 -5.80
N GLY A 8 5.62 -13.63 -7.02
CA GLY A 8 5.89 -12.61 -8.03
C GLY A 8 4.97 -11.37 -7.96
N CYS A 9 4.08 -11.26 -6.98
CA CYS A 9 3.19 -10.11 -6.83
C CYS A 9 3.98 -8.80 -6.64
N PHE A 10 3.54 -7.73 -7.29
CA PHE A 10 4.21 -6.42 -7.21
C PHE A 10 4.13 -5.80 -5.81
N GLY A 11 2.97 -5.86 -5.15
CA GLY A 11 2.80 -5.37 -3.79
C GLY A 11 3.52 -6.21 -2.72
N CYS A 12 3.14 -7.48 -2.58
CA CYS A 12 3.53 -8.32 -1.44
C CYS A 12 4.44 -9.51 -1.77
N GLY A 13 4.77 -9.72 -3.04
CA GLY A 13 5.58 -10.87 -3.48
C GLY A 13 7.04 -10.72 -3.05
N SER A 14 7.63 -11.78 -2.50
CA SER A 14 9.04 -11.78 -2.05
C SER A 14 10.04 -11.84 -3.20
N ASP A 15 9.63 -12.32 -4.37
CA ASP A 15 10.50 -12.70 -5.47
C ASP A 15 10.34 -11.76 -6.68
N ASN A 16 9.54 -10.68 -6.54
CA ASN A 16 9.37 -9.69 -7.61
C ASN A 16 10.61 -8.76 -7.69
N PRO A 17 11.33 -8.71 -8.82
CA PRO A 17 12.57 -7.94 -8.97
C PRO A 17 12.36 -6.42 -8.90
N ILE A 18 11.13 -5.94 -8.95
CA ILE A 18 10.74 -4.54 -8.79
C ILE A 18 9.65 -4.39 -7.72
N GLY A 19 9.48 -5.38 -6.84
CA GLY A 19 8.40 -5.41 -5.85
C GLY A 19 8.51 -4.34 -4.76
N LEU A 20 7.35 -3.91 -4.26
CA LEU A 20 7.21 -2.97 -3.15
C LEU A 20 7.53 -3.61 -1.80
N GLY A 21 7.43 -4.93 -1.67
CA GLY A 21 7.73 -5.64 -0.42
C GLY A 21 6.81 -5.24 0.74
N LEU A 22 5.53 -4.98 0.45
CA LEU A 22 4.53 -4.64 1.45
C LEU A 22 4.37 -5.78 2.47
N ARG A 23 4.59 -5.45 3.75
CA ARG A 23 4.26 -6.35 4.85
C ARG A 23 2.86 -6.05 5.33
N CYS A 24 1.91 -6.94 5.07
CA CYS A 24 0.51 -6.74 5.45
C CYS A 24 0.08 -7.63 6.62
N THR A 25 -0.85 -7.15 7.44
CA THR A 25 -1.52 -7.92 8.49
C THR A 25 -3.00 -7.55 8.50
N ALA A 26 -3.87 -8.56 8.52
CA ALA A 26 -5.31 -8.35 8.63
C ALA A 26 -5.67 -7.68 9.96
N GLY A 27 -6.53 -6.67 9.91
CA GLY A 27 -7.03 -5.94 11.07
C GLY A 27 -8.47 -6.34 11.44
N PRO A 28 -9.08 -5.64 12.41
CA PRO A 28 -10.49 -5.83 12.75
C PRO A 28 -11.42 -5.47 11.58
N GLY A 29 -12.53 -6.18 11.45
CA GLY A 29 -13.50 -5.95 10.36
C GLY A 29 -12.90 -6.23 8.98
N LEU A 30 -13.25 -5.41 8.00
CA LEU A 30 -12.71 -5.50 6.63
C LEU A 30 -11.55 -4.51 6.46
N SER A 31 -10.53 -4.61 7.32
CA SER A 31 -9.37 -3.72 7.30
C SER A 31 -8.05 -4.49 7.29
N LEU A 32 -6.98 -3.81 6.89
CA LEU A 32 -5.61 -4.27 7.03
C LEU A 32 -4.67 -3.13 7.42
N ARG A 33 -3.53 -3.51 7.97
CA ARG A 33 -2.36 -2.63 8.12
C ARG A 33 -1.26 -3.15 7.21
N ALA A 34 -0.56 -2.26 6.53
CA ALA A 34 0.65 -2.58 5.78
C ALA A 34 1.81 -1.66 6.15
N SER A 35 3.04 -2.11 5.92
CA SER A 35 4.21 -1.23 6.00
C SER A 35 5.27 -1.55 4.95
N VAL A 36 6.06 -0.52 4.62
CA VAL A 36 7.17 -0.57 3.66
C VAL A 36 8.22 0.49 4.01
N VAL A 37 9.49 0.17 3.76
CA VAL A 37 10.58 1.15 3.73
C VAL A 37 11.03 1.27 2.28
N PRO A 38 10.64 2.34 1.54
CA PRO A 38 10.88 2.47 0.10
C PRO A 38 12.35 2.26 -0.32
N ALA A 39 13.30 2.75 0.48
CA ALA A 39 14.74 2.60 0.24
C ALA A 39 15.22 1.13 0.37
N ALA A 40 14.51 0.31 1.14
CA ALA A 40 14.82 -1.11 1.32
C ALA A 40 14.15 -2.02 0.27
N THR A 41 13.28 -1.46 -0.58
CA THR A 41 12.65 -2.20 -1.67
C THR A 41 13.62 -2.45 -2.82
N ASN A 42 13.24 -3.34 -3.75
CA ASN A 42 14.03 -3.56 -4.95
C ASN A 42 14.08 -2.34 -5.89
N LEU A 43 13.18 -1.37 -5.71
CA LEU A 43 13.18 -0.09 -6.42
C LEU A 43 14.27 0.87 -5.92
N ARG A 44 14.81 0.66 -4.71
CA ARG A 44 15.91 1.43 -4.11
C ARG A 44 15.68 2.94 -4.22
N CYS A 45 14.49 3.40 -3.82
CA CYS A 45 14.16 4.84 -3.81
C CYS A 45 15.15 5.62 -2.92
N ILE A 46 15.46 6.85 -3.31
CA ILE A 46 16.38 7.76 -2.58
C ILE A 46 15.70 9.12 -2.45
N GLY A 47 15.75 9.72 -1.25
CA GLY A 47 15.13 11.01 -0.97
C GLY A 47 13.59 10.95 -0.99
N PRO A 48 12.90 12.03 -1.41
CA PRO A 48 11.44 12.04 -1.48
C PRO A 48 10.87 10.92 -2.36
N VAL A 49 9.93 10.14 -1.82
CA VAL A 49 9.31 9.04 -2.55
C VAL A 49 8.51 9.59 -3.74
N PRO A 50 8.74 9.11 -4.98
CA PRO A 50 7.98 9.57 -6.13
C PRO A 50 6.49 9.31 -5.97
N PHE A 51 5.65 10.25 -6.42
CA PHE A 51 4.18 10.11 -6.34
C PHE A 51 3.66 8.80 -6.92
N GLY A 52 4.22 8.34 -8.05
CA GLY A 52 3.84 7.07 -8.66
C GLY A 52 4.10 5.84 -7.78
N ILE A 53 5.11 5.90 -6.91
CA ILE A 53 5.38 4.84 -5.94
C ILE A 53 4.42 4.94 -4.76
N ILE A 54 4.10 6.16 -4.30
CA ILE A 54 3.08 6.38 -3.26
C ILE A 54 1.72 5.84 -3.73
N SER A 55 1.33 6.16 -4.97
CA SER A 55 0.07 5.68 -5.54
C SER A 55 0.03 4.16 -5.69
N ALA A 56 1.15 3.55 -6.09
CA ALA A 56 1.28 2.10 -6.17
C ALA A 56 1.17 1.42 -4.79
N ILE A 57 1.83 1.98 -3.77
CA ILE A 57 1.75 1.47 -2.40
C ILE A 57 0.30 1.51 -1.89
N LEU A 58 -0.40 2.63 -2.10
CA LEU A 58 -1.80 2.78 -1.69
C LEU A 58 -2.73 1.83 -2.44
N GLU A 59 -2.57 1.71 -3.76
CA GLU A 59 -3.39 0.84 -4.60
C GLU A 59 -3.19 -0.64 -4.23
N GLU A 60 -1.95 -1.11 -4.13
CA GLU A 60 -1.66 -2.50 -3.78
C GLU A 60 -2.13 -2.83 -2.35
N ALA A 61 -2.03 -1.88 -1.40
CA ALA A 61 -2.58 -2.05 -0.07
C ALA A 61 -4.12 -2.18 -0.08
N MET A 62 -4.83 -1.42 -0.91
CA MET A 62 -6.28 -1.56 -1.07
C MET A 62 -6.64 -2.86 -1.81
N GLY A 63 -5.89 -3.25 -2.84
CA GLY A 63 -6.11 -4.49 -3.58
C GLY A 63 -6.01 -5.74 -2.69
N LEU A 64 -5.09 -5.74 -1.71
CA LEU A 64 -4.94 -6.80 -0.71
C LEU A 64 -6.21 -7.06 0.13
N LEU A 65 -7.10 -6.07 0.29
CA LEU A 65 -8.38 -6.24 0.99
C LEU A 65 -9.28 -7.26 0.29
N GLY A 66 -9.11 -7.46 -1.02
CA GLY A 66 -9.81 -8.50 -1.78
C GLY A 66 -9.65 -9.89 -1.18
N GLY A 67 -8.50 -10.15 -0.54
CA GLY A 67 -8.26 -11.39 0.19
C GLY A 67 -9.20 -11.63 1.37
N LEU A 68 -9.70 -10.57 2.02
CA LEU A 68 -10.61 -10.66 3.17
C LEU A 68 -12.04 -11.05 2.76
N VAL A 69 -12.41 -10.75 1.51
CA VAL A 69 -13.75 -11.01 0.94
C VAL A 69 -13.72 -12.02 -0.21
N SER A 70 -12.59 -12.72 -0.38
CA SER A 70 -12.38 -13.72 -1.44
C SER A 70 -12.75 -13.22 -2.85
N THR A 71 -12.45 -11.95 -3.14
CA THR A 71 -12.79 -11.28 -4.40
C THR A 71 -11.55 -10.58 -4.95
N SER A 72 -11.26 -10.75 -6.24
CA SER A 72 -10.25 -9.93 -6.91
C SER A 72 -10.85 -8.56 -7.22
N MET A 73 -10.15 -7.49 -6.82
CA MET A 73 -10.60 -6.13 -7.03
C MET A 73 -9.82 -5.52 -8.21
N ASN A 74 -10.53 -4.90 -9.14
CA ASN A 74 -9.91 -4.11 -10.21
C ASN A 74 -10.24 -2.64 -9.97
N VAL A 75 -9.24 -1.78 -10.07
CA VAL A 75 -9.43 -0.34 -9.91
C VAL A 75 -10.20 0.23 -11.11
N GLU A 76 -11.39 0.75 -10.85
CA GLU A 76 -12.13 1.59 -11.81
C GLU A 76 -11.79 3.09 -11.66
N HIS A 77 -11.57 3.53 -10.42
CA HIS A 77 -11.27 4.92 -10.09
C HIS A 77 -10.32 5.00 -8.89
N LEU A 78 -9.31 5.85 -9.00
CA LEU A 78 -8.36 6.13 -7.93
C LEU A 78 -8.20 7.65 -7.80
N SER A 79 -8.35 8.14 -6.58
CA SER A 79 -8.09 9.54 -6.21
C SER A 79 -7.18 9.54 -4.99
N ILE A 80 -6.16 10.40 -5.02
CA ILE A 80 -5.15 10.49 -3.97
C ILE A 80 -4.91 11.98 -3.72
N ASP A 81 -5.16 12.38 -2.48
CA ASP A 81 -4.75 13.68 -1.97
C ASP A 81 -3.39 13.52 -1.27
N CYS A 82 -2.42 14.35 -1.65
CA CYS A 82 -1.05 14.26 -1.14
C CYS A 82 -0.53 15.66 -0.82
N ASP A 83 -0.39 15.95 0.48
CA ASP A 83 0.11 17.24 0.97
C ASP A 83 1.62 17.23 1.22
N HIS A 84 2.22 16.05 1.35
CA HIS A 84 3.63 15.89 1.68
C HIS A 84 4.21 14.59 1.10
N PHE A 85 5.44 14.68 0.61
CA PHE A 85 6.19 13.54 0.09
C PHE A 85 7.13 13.01 1.18
N PRO A 86 6.91 11.78 1.69
CA PRO A 86 7.77 11.21 2.71
C PRO A 86 9.15 10.87 2.14
N ASP A 87 10.13 10.78 3.03
CA ASP A 87 11.47 10.34 2.64
C ASP A 87 11.52 8.81 2.50
N ALA A 88 12.25 8.31 1.51
CA ALA A 88 12.36 6.89 1.19
C ALA A 88 12.96 6.04 2.31
N GLU A 89 13.71 6.64 3.24
CA GLU A 89 14.33 5.95 4.37
C GLU A 89 13.36 5.77 5.54
N GLN A 90 12.23 6.48 5.53
CA GLN A 90 11.19 6.36 6.55
C GLN A 90 10.37 5.08 6.35
N GLU A 91 9.96 4.46 7.46
CA GLU A 91 8.89 3.47 7.38
C GLU A 91 7.56 4.17 7.12
N LEU A 92 6.92 3.73 6.03
CA LEU A 92 5.57 4.13 5.67
C LEU A 92 4.62 3.09 6.20
N THR A 93 3.63 3.53 6.95
CA THR A 93 2.54 2.70 7.46
C THR A 93 1.27 3.03 6.70
N ILE A 94 0.50 2.01 6.35
CA ILE A 94 -0.73 2.14 5.59
C ILE A 94 -1.85 1.48 6.39
N GLU A 95 -2.93 2.19 6.60
CA GLU A 95 -4.19 1.64 7.10
C GLU A 95 -5.17 1.64 5.92
N ALA A 96 -5.72 0.48 5.58
CA ALA A 96 -6.67 0.35 4.48
C ALA A 96 -7.93 -0.40 4.93
N ALA A 97 -9.08 -0.05 4.37
CA ALA A 97 -10.36 -0.68 4.69
C ALA A 97 -11.28 -0.76 3.47
N ILE A 98 -12.18 -1.75 3.50
CA ILE A 98 -13.38 -1.77 2.66
C ILE A 98 -14.44 -0.93 3.37
N ASP A 99 -14.80 0.21 2.78
CA ASP A 99 -15.81 1.11 3.33
C ASP A 99 -17.23 0.62 3.01
N GLU A 100 -17.41 0.08 1.80
CA GLU A 100 -18.72 -0.29 1.28
C GLU A 100 -18.62 -1.37 0.19
N ILE A 101 -19.61 -2.27 0.15
CA ILE A 101 -19.81 -3.23 -0.94
C ILE A 101 -21.26 -3.11 -1.43
N ILE A 102 -21.44 -2.70 -2.69
CA ILE A 102 -22.75 -2.63 -3.35
C ILE A 102 -22.71 -3.50 -4.61
N GLY A 103 -23.33 -4.68 -4.56
CA GLY A 103 -23.28 -5.64 -5.67
C GLY A 103 -21.85 -6.12 -5.91
N ASP A 104 -21.31 -5.83 -7.09
CA ASP A 104 -19.93 -6.12 -7.49
C ASP A 104 -18.97 -4.93 -7.29
N ARG A 105 -19.48 -3.78 -6.83
CA ARG A 105 -18.66 -2.59 -6.58
C ARG A 105 -18.17 -2.55 -5.14
N VAL A 106 -16.87 -2.34 -4.99
CA VAL A 106 -16.21 -2.17 -3.70
C VAL A 106 -15.66 -0.75 -3.62
N ARG A 107 -15.98 -0.05 -2.53
CA ARG A 107 -15.30 1.20 -2.16
C ARG A 107 -14.28 0.89 -1.08
N THR A 108 -13.05 1.31 -1.32
CA THR A 108 -11.95 1.20 -0.36
C THR A 108 -11.35 2.57 -0.09
N SER A 109 -10.78 2.70 1.11
CA SER A 109 -9.98 3.85 1.49
C SER A 109 -8.65 3.37 2.08
N ALA A 110 -7.63 4.19 1.93
CA ALA A 110 -6.34 3.97 2.57
C ALA A 110 -5.70 5.28 2.99
N ILE A 111 -5.00 5.26 4.11
CA ILE A 111 -4.21 6.38 4.62
C ILE A 111 -2.78 5.91 4.77
N LEU A 112 -1.86 6.62 4.11
CA LEU A 112 -0.42 6.44 4.30
C LEU A 112 0.09 7.47 5.30
N ARG A 113 0.92 7.03 6.24
CA ARG A 113 1.63 7.86 7.20
C ARG A 113 3.10 7.47 7.23
N SER A 114 3.99 8.45 7.11
CA SER A 114 5.38 8.25 7.50
C SER A 114 5.50 8.35 9.02
N ALA A 115 6.40 7.56 9.61
CA ALA A 115 6.85 7.83 10.97
C ALA A 115 7.43 9.25 11.01
N GLY A 116 6.86 10.11 11.86
CA GLY A 116 7.23 11.52 11.91
C GLY A 116 8.74 11.68 12.02
N GLY A 117 9.36 12.31 11.01
CA GLY A 117 10.69 12.85 11.18
C GLY A 117 10.60 13.87 12.30
N GLY A 118 11.33 13.66 13.40
CA GLY A 118 11.68 14.77 14.26
C GLY A 118 12.22 15.88 13.39
N LEU A 119 11.78 17.13 13.64
CA LEU A 119 12.31 18.31 12.99
C LEU A 119 13.84 18.23 12.94
N CYS A 120 14.39 17.90 11.77
CA CYS A 120 15.76 18.24 11.46
C CYS A 120 15.74 19.68 10.97
N ASP A 121 15.76 20.60 11.93
CA ASP A 121 16.42 21.90 11.76
C ASP A 121 17.86 21.63 11.30
N ARG A 122 18.18 21.85 10.01
CA ARG A 122 19.52 22.22 9.53
C ARG A 122 19.43 23.08 8.29
#